data_AF-A0A2J7PRX9-F1
#
_entry.id   AF-A0A2J7PRX9-F1
#
_cell.length_a   1.000
_cell.length_b   1.000
_cell.length_c   1.000
_cell.angle_alpha   90.00
_cell.angle_beta   90.00
_cell.angle_gamma   90.00
#
_symmetry.space_group_name_H-M   'P 1'
#
loop_
_entity.id
_entity.type
_entity.pdbx_description
1 polymer ?
#
loop_
_entity_poly.entity_id
_entity_poly.type
_entity_poly.pdbx_seq_one_letter_code
_entity_poly.pdbx_strand_id
1 'polypeptide(L)'
;MQELIDNALGVSPGRVENWKQVRNDFRMEQQFDLDRASYLILRNIEENMQLSGLNEVHYMKKFDAFVLCLWSLLPLPTPSVPLSKMERPPLAFNFVDVGVTVNLPDSLLDVLLVVRAMLVKYDHFSDLCPSWVPNPLPEEEQKDLYEMSLVEWNTKCEIQVLVDRENDRRAKLAAKIAELKPALPATDDTRHTKSVSKDGRPTSQTSLLESELLELQQIQQTPIKTASEIYAEQEDEKQATVKLQYCVELKPYELNLRKYMILGGVYHIDLLQQPPQPQELHDKSTITVLEVPTQLSPVEFHEKYVPPPPPEPGQRRLPEEIEAELKKQEKELEKLALISIE
;
A
#
# COMPACT_ATOMS: atom_id res chain seq x y z
N MET A 1 11.38 -14.10 -22.06
CA MET A 1 10.08 -14.69 -21.69
C MET A 1 9.12 -13.62 -21.20
N GLN A 2 9.52 -12.71 -20.32
CA GLN A 2 8.68 -11.61 -19.84
C GLN A 2 8.14 -10.72 -20.99
N GLU A 3 8.99 -10.34 -21.96
CA GLU A 3 8.54 -9.60 -23.16
C GLU A 3 7.48 -10.35 -24.01
N LEU A 4 7.52 -11.68 -24.02
CA LEU A 4 6.52 -12.50 -24.73
C LEU A 4 5.17 -12.48 -24.01
N ILE A 5 5.19 -12.36 -22.68
CA ILE A 5 3.99 -12.27 -21.84
C ILE A 5 3.40 -10.86 -21.95
N ASP A 6 4.24 -9.82 -21.86
CA ASP A 6 3.80 -8.43 -21.83
C ASP A 6 3.28 -7.96 -23.20
N ASN A 7 3.85 -8.47 -24.30
CA ASN A 7 3.47 -8.11 -25.67
C ASN A 7 2.94 -9.31 -26.46
N ALA A 8 1.99 -10.05 -25.90
CA ALA A 8 1.41 -11.25 -26.51
C ALA A 8 0.43 -10.93 -27.68
N LEU A 9 0.93 -10.33 -28.76
CA LEU A 9 0.12 -10.00 -29.95
C LEU A 9 -0.27 -11.27 -30.72
N GLY A 10 -1.57 -11.48 -30.92
CA GLY A 10 -2.10 -12.60 -31.72
C GLY A 10 -2.01 -13.97 -31.05
N VAL A 11 -1.80 -14.01 -29.74
CA VAL A 11 -1.65 -15.24 -28.96
C VAL A 11 -2.92 -15.56 -28.18
N SER A 12 -3.31 -16.83 -28.11
CA SER A 12 -4.48 -17.24 -27.32
C SER A 12 -4.24 -17.05 -25.81
N PRO A 13 -5.26 -16.67 -25.02
CA PRO A 13 -5.13 -16.47 -23.58
C PRO A 13 -4.53 -17.69 -22.85
N GLY A 14 -4.91 -18.90 -23.26
CA GLY A 14 -4.39 -20.14 -22.66
C GLY A 14 -2.88 -20.34 -22.89
N ARG A 15 -2.30 -19.80 -23.96
CA ARG A 15 -0.86 -19.88 -24.21
C ARG A 15 -0.08 -18.87 -23.36
N VAL A 16 -0.65 -17.68 -23.12
CA VAL A 16 -0.07 -16.71 -22.19
C VAL A 16 -0.07 -17.27 -20.77
N GLU A 17 -1.15 -17.95 -20.35
CA GLU A 17 -1.22 -18.57 -19.04
C GLU A 17 -0.19 -19.71 -18.89
N ASN A 18 0.01 -20.52 -19.93
CA ASN A 18 1.07 -21.52 -19.94
C ASN A 18 2.46 -20.88 -19.76
N TRP A 19 2.75 -19.77 -20.42
CA TRP A 19 4.02 -19.06 -20.24
C TRP A 19 4.21 -18.52 -18.83
N LYS A 20 3.15 -17.99 -18.21
CA LYS A 20 3.17 -17.57 -16.80
C LYS A 20 3.44 -18.75 -15.87
N GLN A 21 2.81 -19.88 -16.12
CA GLN A 21 3.03 -21.10 -15.34
C GLN A 21 4.48 -21.57 -15.45
N VAL A 22 5.00 -21.73 -16.68
CA VAL A 22 6.39 -22.14 -16.91
C VAL A 22 7.37 -21.18 -16.23
N ARG A 23 7.15 -19.87 -16.33
CA ARG A 23 7.97 -18.87 -15.64
C ARG A 23 7.95 -19.06 -14.12
N ASN A 24 6.78 -19.32 -13.54
CA ASN A 24 6.65 -19.55 -12.10
C ASN A 24 7.33 -20.85 -11.67
N ASP A 25 7.23 -21.91 -12.47
CA ASP A 25 7.93 -23.18 -12.23
C ASP A 25 9.45 -22.98 -12.22
N PHE A 26 9.98 -22.24 -13.20
CA PHE A 26 11.41 -21.89 -13.21
C PHE A 26 11.82 -21.05 -12.00
N ARG A 27 10.97 -20.13 -11.53
CA ARG A 27 11.26 -19.33 -10.33
C ARG A 27 11.33 -20.20 -9.08
N MET A 28 10.39 -21.13 -8.91
CA MET A 28 10.38 -22.07 -7.79
C MET A 28 11.61 -22.98 -7.82
N GLU A 29 11.95 -23.53 -8.98
CA GLU A 29 13.14 -24.38 -9.13
C GLU A 29 14.44 -23.60 -8.85
N GLN A 30 14.55 -22.37 -9.37
CA GLN A 30 15.70 -21.50 -9.11
C GLN A 30 15.85 -21.22 -7.61
N GLN A 31 14.75 -20.90 -6.92
CA GLN A 31 14.77 -20.67 -5.48
C GLN A 31 15.20 -21.94 -4.73
N PHE A 32 14.63 -23.09 -5.08
CA PHE A 32 14.97 -24.37 -4.47
C PHE A 32 16.45 -24.73 -4.65
N ASP A 33 16.98 -24.58 -5.85
CA ASP A 33 18.38 -24.86 -6.16
C ASP A 33 19.33 -23.90 -5.45
N LEU A 34 18.98 -22.62 -5.35
CA LEU A 34 19.76 -21.63 -4.61
C LEU A 34 19.76 -21.92 -3.11
N ASP A 35 18.60 -22.22 -2.54
CA ASP A 35 18.46 -22.61 -1.13
C ASP A 35 19.28 -23.88 -0.84
N ARG A 36 19.22 -24.86 -1.73
CA ARG A 36 20.00 -26.10 -1.63
C ARG A 36 21.50 -25.85 -1.74
N ALA A 37 21.93 -25.00 -2.67
CA ALA A 37 23.33 -24.63 -2.82
C ALA A 37 23.85 -23.89 -1.58
N SER A 38 23.09 -22.92 -1.07
CA SER A 38 23.37 -22.24 0.20
C SER A 38 23.47 -23.24 1.35
N TYR A 39 22.54 -24.18 1.49
CA TYR A 39 22.58 -25.22 2.52
C TYR A 39 23.85 -26.07 2.43
N LEU A 40 24.26 -26.49 1.23
CA LEU A 40 25.46 -27.29 1.03
C LEU A 40 26.74 -26.54 1.41
N ILE A 41 26.81 -25.24 1.12
CA ILE A 41 27.92 -24.39 1.56
C ILE A 41 27.94 -24.31 3.09
N LEU A 42 26.79 -24.03 3.69
CA LEU A 42 26.63 -23.85 5.14
C LEU A 42 26.79 -25.13 5.96
N ARG A 43 26.75 -26.29 5.32
CA ARG A 43 26.98 -27.57 5.99
C ARG A 43 28.42 -27.74 6.46
N ASN A 44 29.40 -27.10 5.80
CA ASN A 44 30.78 -27.11 6.26
C ASN A 44 31.38 -25.70 6.10
N ILE A 45 31.05 -24.82 7.04
CA ILE A 45 31.47 -23.42 6.96
C ILE A 45 32.98 -23.23 7.13
N GLU A 46 33.66 -24.15 7.82
CA GLU A 46 35.10 -24.08 8.04
C GLU A 46 35.88 -24.30 6.74
N GLU A 47 35.43 -25.23 5.89
CA GLU A 47 36.07 -25.50 4.59
C GLU A 47 35.55 -24.62 3.46
N ASN A 48 34.24 -24.33 3.44
CA ASN A 48 33.58 -23.70 2.30
C ASN A 48 33.57 -22.16 2.35
N MET A 49 33.80 -21.56 3.52
CA MET A 49 33.75 -20.11 3.72
C MET A 49 35.12 -19.54 4.11
N GLN A 50 35.29 -18.24 3.90
CA GLN A 50 36.52 -17.52 4.23
C GLN A 50 36.44 -17.02 5.68
N LEU A 51 37.41 -17.41 6.50
CA LEU A 51 37.56 -16.91 7.86
C LEU A 51 38.05 -15.46 7.85
N SER A 52 37.34 -14.60 8.57
CA SER A 52 37.69 -13.23 8.91
C SER A 52 37.79 -13.11 10.43
N GLY A 53 38.86 -12.50 10.93
CA GLY A 53 39.06 -12.34 12.37
C GLY A 53 39.25 -13.67 13.12
N LEU A 54 38.50 -13.87 14.20
CA LEU A 54 38.65 -15.02 15.11
C LEU A 54 37.67 -16.16 14.83
N ASN A 55 36.42 -15.84 14.50
CA ASN A 55 35.35 -16.81 14.28
C ASN A 55 34.34 -16.39 13.21
N GLU A 56 34.49 -15.23 12.59
CA GLU A 56 33.54 -14.77 11.58
C GLU A 56 33.87 -15.42 10.24
N VAL A 57 32.87 -15.99 9.57
CA VAL A 57 33.05 -16.62 8.26
C VAL A 57 32.15 -15.96 7.23
N HIS A 58 32.71 -15.76 6.04
CA HIS A 58 32.04 -15.09 4.94
C HIS A 58 32.17 -15.91 3.67
N TYR A 59 31.09 -16.00 2.92
CA TYR A 59 31.09 -16.54 1.56
C TYR A 59 30.57 -15.47 0.62
N MET A 60 31.24 -15.30 -0.51
CA MET A 60 30.79 -14.38 -1.54
C MET A 60 30.99 -15.00 -2.91
N LYS A 61 29.94 -14.92 -3.72
CA LYS A 61 30.00 -15.27 -5.14
C LYS A 61 29.18 -14.30 -5.97
N LYS A 62 29.83 -13.71 -6.97
CA LYS A 62 29.19 -12.86 -7.98
C LYS A 62 28.84 -13.69 -9.20
N PHE A 63 27.60 -13.55 -9.63
CA PHE A 63 27.10 -14.04 -10.91
C PHE A 63 26.63 -12.83 -11.75
N ASP A 64 26.38 -13.08 -13.03
CA ASP A 64 25.89 -12.03 -13.93
C ASP A 64 24.52 -11.53 -13.48
N ALA A 65 23.63 -12.44 -13.09
CA ALA A 65 22.25 -12.13 -12.73
C ALA A 65 22.04 -11.78 -11.24
N PHE A 66 22.90 -12.25 -10.34
CA PHE A 66 22.76 -12.00 -8.91
C PHE A 66 24.11 -12.08 -8.17
N VAL A 67 24.15 -11.56 -6.95
CA VAL A 67 25.29 -11.69 -6.03
C VAL A 67 24.80 -12.41 -4.79
N LEU A 68 25.49 -13.47 -4.36
CA LEU A 68 25.18 -14.24 -3.15
C LEU A 68 26.28 -14.02 -2.11
N CYS A 69 25.87 -13.55 -0.93
CA CYS A 69 26.71 -13.42 0.24
C CYS A 69 26.10 -14.20 1.41
N LEU A 70 26.95 -14.92 2.14
CA LEU A 70 26.58 -15.60 3.38
C LEU A 70 27.55 -15.16 4.47
N TRP A 71 27.01 -14.99 5.68
CA TRP A 71 27.77 -14.68 6.88
C TRP A 71 27.33 -15.61 8.01
N SER A 72 28.27 -16.08 8.81
CA SER A 72 28.00 -16.88 10.01
C SER A 72 29.18 -16.81 10.98
N LEU A 73 29.03 -17.45 12.13
CA LEU A 73 30.07 -17.59 13.14
C LEU A 73 30.46 -19.06 13.30
N LEU A 74 31.76 -19.33 13.40
CA LEU A 74 32.26 -20.61 13.85
C LEU A 74 31.84 -20.83 15.31
N PRO A 75 31.27 -22.01 15.65
CA PRO A 75 30.94 -22.35 17.02
C PRO A 75 32.23 -22.50 17.82
N LEU A 76 32.59 -21.48 18.60
CA LEU A 76 33.71 -21.55 19.52
C LEU A 76 33.27 -22.20 20.85
N PRO A 77 34.19 -22.88 21.57
CA PRO A 77 33.93 -23.34 22.92
C PRO A 77 33.51 -22.16 23.80
N THR A 78 32.31 -22.24 24.37
CA THR A 78 31.79 -21.19 25.25
C THR A 78 32.62 -21.16 26.54
N PRO A 79 33.12 -20.01 27.00
CA PRO A 79 33.84 -19.93 28.26
C PRO A 79 32.93 -20.39 29.41
N SER A 80 33.49 -21.10 30.38
CA SER A 80 32.76 -21.62 31.55
C SER A 80 32.14 -20.53 32.42
N VAL A 81 32.56 -19.27 32.24
CA VAL A 81 31.96 -18.07 32.83
C VAL A 81 31.37 -17.24 31.70
N PRO A 82 30.06 -16.96 31.69
CA PRO A 82 29.45 -16.09 30.69
C PRO A 82 30.07 -14.70 30.77
N LEU A 83 30.58 -14.18 29.65
CA LEU A 83 30.98 -12.78 29.55
C LEU A 83 29.78 -11.88 29.87
N SER A 84 30.05 -10.78 30.59
CA SER A 84 29.05 -9.75 30.86
C SER A 84 28.49 -9.20 29.55
N LYS A 85 27.21 -8.82 29.50
CA LYS A 85 26.58 -8.24 28.30
C LYS A 85 27.36 -7.04 27.75
N MET A 86 27.99 -6.25 28.63
CA MET A 86 28.78 -5.07 28.24
C MET A 86 30.13 -5.40 27.61
N GLU A 87 30.57 -6.65 27.67
CA GLU A 87 31.87 -7.09 27.14
C GLU A 87 31.73 -7.84 25.80
N ARG A 88 30.50 -8.09 25.34
CA ARG A 88 30.26 -8.76 24.06
C ARG A 88 30.22 -7.74 22.93
N PRO A 89 31.00 -7.92 21.86
CA PRO A 89 30.91 -7.04 20.70
C PRO A 89 29.55 -7.20 20.02
N PRO A 90 28.98 -6.12 19.45
CA PRO A 90 27.73 -6.20 18.70
C PRO A 90 27.91 -7.03 17.42
N LEU A 91 26.86 -7.74 17.01
CA LEU A 91 26.85 -8.48 15.75
C LEU A 91 26.59 -7.53 14.59
N ALA A 92 27.65 -6.87 14.14
CA ALA A 92 27.65 -5.93 13.03
C ALA A 92 28.54 -6.44 11.90
N PHE A 93 28.00 -6.58 10.70
CA PHE A 93 28.76 -7.03 9.54
C PHE A 93 28.26 -6.36 8.25
N ASN A 94 29.18 -6.24 7.30
CA ASN A 94 28.95 -5.53 6.04
C ASN A 94 29.16 -6.46 4.84
N PHE A 95 28.14 -6.55 3.99
CA PHE A 95 28.20 -7.14 2.66
C PHE A 95 28.55 -6.08 1.63
N VAL A 96 29.83 -5.71 1.55
CA VAL A 96 30.34 -4.63 0.67
C VAL A 96 29.94 -4.85 -0.80
N ASP A 97 29.95 -6.10 -1.26
CA ASP A 97 29.61 -6.45 -2.65
C ASP A 97 28.14 -6.29 -3.01
N VAL A 98 27.29 -6.23 -1.99
CA VAL A 98 25.83 -6.08 -2.10
C VAL A 98 25.40 -4.68 -1.64
N GLY A 99 26.25 -3.95 -0.90
CA GLY A 99 25.90 -2.63 -0.35
C GLY A 99 24.95 -2.72 0.84
N VAL A 100 25.03 -3.81 1.61
CA VAL A 100 24.13 -4.05 2.76
C VAL A 100 24.93 -4.20 4.04
N THR A 101 24.62 -3.37 5.03
CA THR A 101 25.13 -3.49 6.40
C THR A 101 24.01 -4.01 7.30
N VAL A 102 24.32 -5.00 8.13
CA VAL A 102 23.38 -5.63 9.06
C VAL A 102 23.94 -5.52 10.46
N ASN A 103 23.12 -5.01 11.38
CA ASN A 103 23.37 -5.06 12.82
C ASN A 103 22.26 -5.90 13.47
N LEU A 104 22.65 -7.01 14.10
CA LEU A 104 21.72 -7.89 14.79
C LEU A 104 21.67 -7.56 16.29
N PRO A 105 20.51 -7.75 16.95
CA PRO A 105 20.36 -7.52 18.38
C PRO A 105 21.10 -8.57 19.22
N ASP A 106 21.45 -8.18 20.45
CA ASP A 106 22.16 -9.04 21.42
C ASP A 106 21.40 -10.34 21.76
N SER A 107 20.08 -10.36 21.57
CA SER A 107 19.25 -11.55 21.79
C SER A 107 19.63 -12.71 20.87
N LEU A 108 20.30 -12.44 19.75
CA LEU A 108 20.73 -13.42 18.76
C LEU A 108 22.21 -13.85 18.92
N LEU A 109 22.96 -13.28 19.88
CA LEU A 109 24.39 -13.58 20.08
C LEU A 109 24.71 -15.03 20.39
N ASP A 110 23.83 -15.71 21.14
CA ASP A 110 24.03 -17.09 21.58
C ASP A 110 23.36 -18.12 20.66
N VAL A 111 22.87 -17.68 19.49
CA VAL A 111 22.19 -18.54 18.51
C VAL A 111 23.11 -18.80 17.34
N LEU A 112 23.27 -20.08 16.98
CA LEU A 112 23.97 -20.48 15.76
C LEU A 112 23.11 -20.12 14.54
N LEU A 113 23.45 -19.00 13.93
CA LEU A 113 22.69 -18.41 12.85
C LEU A 113 23.57 -18.09 11.64
N VAL A 114 22.89 -17.87 10.52
CA VAL A 114 23.46 -17.48 9.26
C VAL A 114 22.65 -16.31 8.74
N VAL A 115 23.34 -15.28 8.25
CA VAL A 115 22.69 -14.22 7.47
C VAL A 115 23.06 -14.38 6.02
N ARG A 116 22.02 -14.54 5.18
CA ARG A 116 22.16 -14.54 3.74
C ARG A 116 21.74 -13.18 3.21
N ALA A 117 22.60 -12.55 2.42
CA ALA A 117 22.28 -11.36 1.65
C ALA A 117 22.47 -11.67 0.17
N MET A 118 21.43 -11.45 -0.62
CA MET A 118 21.46 -11.68 -2.06
C MET A 118 20.85 -10.49 -2.80
N LEU A 119 21.58 -9.99 -3.80
CA LEU A 119 21.07 -8.96 -4.73
C LEU A 119 20.80 -9.60 -6.07
N VAL A 120 19.52 -9.65 -6.44
CA VAL A 120 19.05 -10.14 -7.72
C VAL A 120 18.87 -8.94 -8.64
N LYS A 121 19.58 -8.89 -9.77
CA LYS A 121 19.59 -7.72 -10.68
C LYS A 121 18.35 -7.63 -11.59
N TYR A 122 17.40 -8.52 -11.40
CA TYR A 122 16.15 -8.57 -12.15
C TYR A 122 14.95 -8.61 -11.21
N ASP A 123 13.83 -8.08 -11.70
CA ASP A 123 12.57 -8.06 -10.98
C ASP A 123 11.78 -9.35 -11.23
N HIS A 124 11.38 -10.01 -10.14
CA HIS A 124 10.56 -11.21 -10.15
C HIS A 124 9.36 -11.12 -9.20
N PHE A 125 9.12 -9.93 -8.62
CA PHE A 125 8.03 -9.71 -7.66
C PHE A 125 6.95 -8.79 -8.20
N SER A 126 7.28 -7.88 -9.14
CA SER A 126 6.28 -6.93 -9.64
C SER A 126 5.03 -7.63 -10.15
N ASP A 127 5.19 -8.66 -10.96
CA ASP A 127 4.06 -9.40 -11.53
C ASP A 127 3.26 -10.25 -10.53
N LEU A 128 3.76 -10.41 -9.30
CA LEU A 128 3.04 -11.05 -8.19
C LEU A 128 2.24 -10.05 -7.35
N CYS A 129 2.50 -8.74 -7.51
CA CYS A 129 1.82 -7.72 -6.74
C CYS A 129 0.41 -7.44 -7.31
N PRO A 130 -0.63 -7.36 -6.46
CA PRO A 130 -1.99 -7.02 -6.91
C PRO A 130 -2.08 -5.68 -7.66
N SER A 131 -1.22 -4.72 -7.31
CA SER A 131 -1.23 -3.39 -7.94
C SER A 131 -0.56 -3.34 -9.32
N TRP A 132 0.16 -4.39 -9.73
CA TRP A 132 0.91 -4.40 -10.98
C TRP A 132 0.03 -4.35 -12.22
N VAL A 133 -1.00 -5.19 -12.27
CA VAL A 133 -1.94 -5.20 -13.39
C VAL A 133 -3.04 -4.16 -13.12
N PRO A 134 -3.35 -3.27 -14.08
CA PRO A 134 -4.49 -2.38 -13.98
C PRO A 134 -5.80 -3.17 -13.79
N ASN A 135 -6.70 -2.66 -12.95
CA ASN A 135 -8.04 -3.22 -12.85
C ASN A 135 -8.69 -3.06 -14.23
N PRO A 136 -9.42 -4.08 -14.73
CA PRO A 136 -10.12 -3.94 -15.98
C PRO A 136 -11.12 -2.78 -15.89
N LEU A 137 -11.25 -2.05 -17.00
CA LEU A 137 -12.26 -1.00 -17.12
C LEU A 137 -13.65 -1.60 -16.88
N PRO A 138 -14.55 -0.91 -16.17
CA PRO A 138 -15.97 -1.27 -16.14
C PRO A 138 -16.51 -1.40 -17.57
N GLU A 139 -17.44 -2.31 -17.82
CA GLU A 139 -18.01 -2.53 -19.16
C GLU A 139 -18.57 -1.23 -19.78
N GLU A 140 -19.13 -0.35 -18.95
CA GLU A 140 -19.67 0.94 -19.37
C GLU A 140 -18.62 1.90 -19.94
N GLU A 141 -17.35 1.72 -19.54
CA GLU A 141 -16.18 2.49 -19.96
C GLU A 141 -15.36 1.77 -21.05
N GLN A 142 -15.69 0.51 -21.37
CA GLN A 142 -15.09 -0.26 -22.48
C GLN A 142 -15.76 0.07 -23.82
N LYS A 143 -16.07 1.35 -24.06
CA LYS A 143 -16.69 1.83 -25.29
C LYS A 143 -15.64 2.47 -26.18
N ASP A 144 -15.84 2.37 -27.49
CA ASP A 144 -14.99 3.11 -28.42
C ASP A 144 -15.34 4.61 -28.41
N LEU A 145 -14.46 5.43 -29.00
CA LEU A 145 -14.64 6.89 -29.02
C LEU A 145 -15.97 7.30 -29.70
N TYR A 146 -16.43 6.53 -30.67
CA TYR A 146 -17.65 6.81 -31.41
C TYR A 146 -18.89 6.55 -30.55
N GLU A 147 -18.94 5.39 -29.90
CA GLU A 147 -19.98 5.01 -28.95
C GLU A 147 -20.05 5.98 -27.77
N MET A 148 -18.90 6.39 -27.21
CA MET A 148 -18.86 7.39 -26.15
C MET A 148 -19.44 8.73 -26.61
N SER A 149 -19.06 9.19 -27.80
CA SER A 149 -19.56 10.46 -28.37
C SER A 149 -21.07 10.42 -28.61
N LEU A 150 -21.59 9.28 -29.05
CA LEU A 150 -23.02 9.09 -29.29
C LEU A 150 -23.83 9.11 -27.97
N VAL A 151 -23.32 8.44 -26.93
CA VAL A 151 -23.92 8.46 -25.59
C VAL A 151 -23.91 9.87 -25.00
N GLU A 152 -22.77 10.58 -25.07
CA GLU A 152 -22.67 11.97 -24.60
C GLU A 152 -23.69 12.88 -25.30
N TRP A 153 -23.79 12.78 -26.63
CA TRP A 153 -24.74 13.58 -27.40
C TRP A 153 -26.19 13.30 -27.00
N ASN A 154 -26.57 12.03 -26.90
CA ASN A 154 -27.94 11.65 -26.53
C ASN A 154 -28.29 12.13 -25.12
N THR A 155 -27.41 11.94 -24.14
CA THR A 155 -27.60 12.40 -22.76
C THR A 155 -27.74 13.93 -22.70
N LYS A 156 -26.93 14.68 -23.45
CA LYS A 156 -27.06 16.14 -23.55
C LYS A 156 -28.40 16.56 -24.15
N CYS A 157 -28.88 15.88 -25.19
CA CYS A 157 -30.21 16.15 -25.76
C CYS A 157 -31.32 15.88 -24.74
N GLU A 158 -31.25 14.79 -23.97
CA GLU A 158 -32.22 14.48 -22.93
C GLU A 158 -32.24 15.52 -21.81
N ILE A 159 -31.06 15.93 -21.33
CA ILE A 159 -30.92 16.99 -20.33
C ILE A 159 -31.47 18.31 -20.87
N GLN A 160 -31.20 18.66 -22.14
CA GLN A 160 -31.73 19.88 -22.75
C GLN A 160 -33.27 19.91 -22.72
N VAL A 161 -33.93 18.79 -23.04
CA VAL A 161 -35.39 18.69 -22.96
C VAL A 161 -35.90 18.91 -21.52
N LEU A 162 -35.18 18.42 -20.51
CA LEU A 162 -35.55 18.64 -19.11
C LEU A 162 -35.35 20.10 -18.68
N VAL A 163 -34.25 20.73 -19.08
CA VAL A 163 -33.95 22.14 -18.84
C VAL A 163 -35.02 23.03 -19.49
N ASP A 164 -35.39 22.75 -20.73
CA ASP A 164 -36.42 23.51 -21.45
C ASP A 164 -37.79 23.39 -20.76
N ARG A 165 -38.17 22.19 -20.31
CA ARG A 165 -39.42 21.99 -19.55
C ARG A 165 -39.43 22.73 -18.21
N GLU A 166 -38.31 22.72 -17.49
CA GLU A 166 -38.20 23.43 -16.22
C GLU A 166 -38.21 24.95 -16.42
N ASN A 167 -37.57 25.45 -17.48
CA ASN A 167 -37.63 26.85 -17.88
C ASN A 167 -39.07 27.27 -18.23
N ASP A 168 -39.80 26.44 -18.99
CA ASP A 168 -41.21 26.67 -19.30
C ASP A 168 -42.10 26.69 -18.04
N ARG A 169 -41.83 25.80 -17.08
CA ARG A 169 -42.54 25.76 -15.79
C ARG A 169 -42.27 27.04 -15.01
N ARG A 170 -41.01 27.46 -14.91
CA ARG A 170 -40.60 28.72 -14.25
C ARG A 170 -41.24 29.94 -14.93
N ALA A 171 -41.30 29.98 -16.26
CA ALA A 171 -41.92 31.05 -17.02
C ALA A 171 -43.44 31.16 -16.78
N LYS A 172 -44.16 30.02 -16.77
CA LYS A 172 -45.60 29.98 -16.46
C LYS A 172 -45.90 30.44 -15.04
N LEU A 173 -45.07 30.02 -14.08
CA LEU A 173 -45.22 30.41 -12.68
C LEU A 173 -44.95 31.91 -12.49
N ALA A 174 -43.91 32.45 -13.14
CA ALA A 174 -43.62 33.89 -13.15
C ALA A 174 -44.74 34.71 -13.79
N ALA A 175 -45.34 34.23 -14.89
CA ALA A 175 -46.48 34.88 -15.53
C ALA A 175 -47.73 34.92 -14.62
N LYS A 176 -48.06 33.80 -13.95
CA LYS A 176 -49.17 33.72 -12.98
C LYS A 176 -49.00 34.71 -11.82
N ILE A 177 -47.76 34.95 -11.38
CA ILE A 177 -47.44 35.95 -10.34
C ILE A 177 -47.55 37.37 -10.89
N ALA A 178 -47.05 37.62 -12.10
CA ALA A 178 -47.18 38.93 -12.74
C ALA A 178 -48.66 39.32 -12.93
N GLU A 179 -49.53 38.35 -13.20
CA GLU A 179 -50.99 38.51 -13.25
C GLU A 179 -51.64 38.71 -11.88
N LEU A 180 -51.06 38.18 -10.80
CA LEU A 180 -51.51 38.42 -9.41
C LEU A 180 -51.01 39.78 -8.85
N LYS A 181 -49.98 40.37 -9.45
CA LYS A 181 -49.37 41.64 -9.02
C LYS A 181 -50.09 42.95 -9.39
N PRO A 182 -51.15 43.03 -10.23
CA PRO A 182 -51.87 44.28 -10.48
C PRO A 182 -53.15 44.34 -9.65
N ALA A 183 -53.04 44.53 -8.32
CA ALA A 183 -54.13 45.00 -7.48
C ALA A 183 -53.66 45.61 -6.15
N LEU A 184 -52.69 46.54 -6.19
CA LEU A 184 -52.52 47.52 -5.12
C LEU A 184 -52.40 48.91 -5.76
N PRO A 185 -53.52 49.63 -5.95
CA PRO A 185 -53.43 51.06 -6.17
C PRO A 185 -53.03 51.73 -4.85
N ALA A 186 -52.04 52.61 -4.96
CA ALA A 186 -51.70 53.59 -3.95
C ALA A 186 -52.90 54.53 -3.75
N THR A 187 -53.52 54.51 -2.57
CA THR A 187 -54.30 55.63 -2.06
C THR A 187 -54.17 55.72 -0.54
N ASP A 188 -53.76 56.91 -0.10
CA ASP A 188 -53.81 57.45 1.25
C ASP A 188 -55.21 57.41 1.88
N ASP A 189 -55.18 57.49 3.22
CA ASP A 189 -56.14 58.11 4.13
C ASP A 189 -57.37 57.36 4.73
N THR A 190 -57.22 57.14 6.05
CA THR A 190 -58.18 57.32 7.16
C THR A 190 -59.39 56.39 7.43
N ARG A 191 -59.32 55.81 8.64
CA ARG A 191 -60.33 55.71 9.74
C ARG A 191 -61.55 54.78 9.63
N HIS A 192 -61.58 53.87 10.61
CA HIS A 192 -62.70 53.30 11.38
C HIS A 192 -63.85 52.57 10.63
N THR A 193 -64.03 51.28 10.94
CA THR A 193 -65.00 50.81 11.96
C THR A 193 -64.93 49.28 12.15
N LYS A 194 -65.24 48.86 13.38
CA LYS A 194 -65.35 47.48 13.84
C LYS A 194 -66.48 46.73 13.11
N SER A 195 -66.24 45.47 12.76
CA SER A 195 -67.24 44.42 13.05
C SER A 195 -66.54 43.07 13.28
N VAL A 196 -66.82 42.49 14.43
CA VAL A 196 -66.50 41.12 14.80
C VAL A 196 -67.52 40.23 14.12
N SER A 197 -67.07 39.24 13.36
CA SER A 197 -67.85 38.03 13.12
C SER A 197 -66.94 36.81 13.30
N LYS A 198 -67.38 35.95 14.23
CA LYS A 198 -66.91 34.58 14.41
C LYS A 198 -67.40 33.77 13.22
N ASP A 199 -66.51 33.05 12.54
CA ASP A 199 -66.67 31.62 12.35
C ASP A 199 -65.41 31.02 11.71
N GLY A 200 -65.04 29.85 12.22
CA GLY A 200 -63.82 29.15 11.86
C GLY A 200 -63.95 28.38 10.55
N ARG A 201 -62.92 28.53 9.71
CA ARG A 201 -62.22 27.47 8.98
C ARG A 201 -61.01 28.12 8.29
N PRO A 202 -59.75 27.72 8.56
CA PRO A 202 -58.65 28.14 7.71
C PRO A 202 -58.84 27.43 6.37
N THR A 203 -59.18 28.21 5.36
CA THR A 203 -59.36 27.80 3.97
C THR A 203 -58.11 27.06 3.52
N SER A 204 -58.23 25.79 3.08
CA SER A 204 -57.11 25.02 2.49
C SER A 204 -56.40 25.72 1.32
N GLN A 205 -56.94 26.84 0.83
CA GLN A 205 -56.35 27.70 -0.18
C GLN A 205 -55.23 28.60 0.36
N THR A 206 -55.26 29.05 1.62
CA THR A 206 -54.18 29.89 2.18
C THR A 206 -52.91 29.10 2.44
N SER A 207 -53.02 27.83 2.85
CA SER A 207 -51.85 26.95 3.01
C SER A 207 -51.23 26.55 1.67
N LEU A 208 -52.05 26.37 0.62
CA LEU A 208 -51.57 26.07 -0.74
C LEU A 208 -50.81 27.27 -1.34
N LEU A 209 -51.32 28.49 -1.12
CA LEU A 209 -50.68 29.72 -1.57
C LEU A 209 -49.37 30.01 -0.81
N GLU A 210 -49.31 29.72 0.50
CA GLU A 210 -48.07 29.79 1.28
C GLU A 210 -47.04 28.77 0.81
N SER A 211 -47.44 27.53 0.50
CA SER A 211 -46.53 26.52 -0.07
C SER A 211 -46.05 26.87 -1.47
N GLU A 212 -46.92 27.41 -2.34
CA GLU A 212 -46.52 27.89 -3.69
C GLU A 212 -45.54 29.07 -3.58
N LEU A 213 -45.73 30.00 -2.63
CA LEU A 213 -44.82 31.11 -2.36
C LEU A 213 -43.46 30.67 -1.81
N LEU A 214 -43.43 29.62 -0.99
CA LEU A 214 -42.21 29.05 -0.41
C LEU A 214 -41.39 28.31 -1.48
N GLU A 215 -42.05 27.50 -2.33
CA GLU A 215 -41.42 26.89 -3.51
C GLU A 215 -40.81 27.95 -4.44
N LEU A 216 -41.51 29.07 -4.64
CA LEU A 216 -41.05 30.19 -5.45
C LEU A 216 -39.81 30.88 -4.92
N GLN A 217 -39.76 31.10 -3.61
CA GLN A 217 -38.61 31.71 -2.95
C GLN A 217 -37.37 30.81 -3.06
N GLN A 218 -37.57 29.49 -3.01
CA GLN A 218 -36.54 28.48 -3.25
C GLN A 218 -36.09 28.44 -4.71
N ILE A 219 -37.03 28.48 -5.66
CA ILE A 219 -36.74 28.43 -7.11
C ILE A 219 -35.95 29.67 -7.58
N GLN A 220 -36.30 30.88 -7.09
CA GLN A 220 -35.59 32.13 -7.44
C GLN A 220 -34.17 32.20 -6.89
N GLN A 221 -33.85 31.45 -5.82
CA GLN A 221 -32.51 31.40 -5.23
C GLN A 221 -31.59 30.39 -5.93
N THR A 222 -32.13 29.48 -6.75
CA THR A 222 -31.34 28.50 -7.51
C THR A 222 -30.95 29.06 -8.89
N PRO A 223 -29.65 29.21 -9.20
CA PRO A 223 -29.20 29.62 -10.53
C PRO A 223 -29.64 28.61 -11.59
N ILE A 224 -30.07 29.09 -12.76
CA ILE A 224 -30.44 28.23 -13.89
C ILE A 224 -29.14 27.63 -14.44
N LYS A 225 -28.93 26.34 -14.20
CA LYS A 225 -27.82 25.61 -14.80
C LYS A 225 -28.15 25.31 -16.27
N THR A 226 -27.18 25.49 -17.15
CA THR A 226 -27.30 25.10 -18.56
C THR A 226 -27.24 23.57 -18.69
N ALA A 227 -27.81 22.99 -19.75
CA ALA A 227 -27.73 21.54 -19.98
C ALA A 227 -26.29 21.01 -19.98
N SER A 228 -25.35 21.79 -20.51
CA SER A 228 -23.92 21.48 -20.48
C SER A 228 -23.32 21.47 -19.07
N GLU A 229 -23.79 22.34 -18.16
CA GLU A 229 -23.33 22.40 -16.77
C GLU A 229 -23.86 21.22 -15.96
N ILE A 230 -25.13 20.86 -16.16
CA ILE A 230 -25.74 19.67 -15.54
C ILE A 230 -25.03 18.39 -15.99
N TYR A 231 -24.73 18.28 -17.29
CA TYR A 231 -23.98 17.15 -17.83
C TYR A 231 -22.56 17.08 -17.22
N ALA A 232 -21.87 18.22 -17.11
CA ALA A 232 -20.54 18.27 -16.51
C ALA A 232 -20.54 17.82 -15.04
N GLU A 233 -21.54 18.22 -14.25
CA GLU A 233 -21.68 17.77 -12.85
C GLU A 233 -21.93 16.25 -12.75
N GLN A 234 -22.79 15.70 -13.62
CA GLN A 234 -23.03 14.26 -13.68
C GLN A 234 -21.78 13.48 -14.09
N GLU A 235 -21.01 14.03 -15.03
CA GLU A 235 -19.74 13.45 -15.46
C GLU A 235 -18.69 13.49 -14.35
N ASP A 236 -18.60 14.59 -13.59
CA ASP A 236 -17.71 14.69 -12.43
C ASP A 236 -18.07 13.65 -11.34
N GLU A 237 -19.35 13.44 -11.05
CA GLU A 237 -19.83 12.40 -10.13
C GLU A 237 -19.53 10.99 -10.63
N LYS A 238 -19.74 10.74 -11.94
CA LYS A 238 -19.39 9.47 -12.59
C LYS A 238 -17.88 9.22 -12.51
N GLN A 239 -17.06 10.22 -12.82
CA GLN A 239 -15.61 10.13 -12.72
C GLN A 239 -15.15 9.92 -11.28
N ALA A 240 -15.80 10.53 -10.28
CA ALA A 240 -15.50 10.27 -8.88
C ALA A 240 -15.76 8.81 -8.50
N THR A 241 -16.86 8.23 -8.99
CA THR A 241 -17.22 6.82 -8.78
C THR A 241 -16.24 5.87 -9.46
N VAL A 242 -15.89 6.18 -10.72
CA VAL A 242 -14.94 5.41 -11.51
C VAL A 242 -13.53 5.48 -10.91
N LYS A 243 -13.10 6.63 -10.38
CA LYS A 243 -11.82 6.77 -9.65
C LYS A 243 -11.72 5.84 -8.44
N LEU A 244 -12.81 5.65 -7.70
CA LEU A 244 -12.84 4.72 -6.57
C LEU A 244 -12.63 3.26 -7.01
N GLN A 245 -13.12 2.88 -8.20
CA GLN A 245 -12.94 1.54 -8.75
C GLN A 245 -11.49 1.25 -9.19
N TYR A 246 -10.71 2.28 -9.49
CA TYR A 246 -9.28 2.15 -9.78
C TYR A 246 -8.39 2.13 -8.52
N CYS A 247 -8.93 2.42 -7.34
CA CYS A 247 -8.18 2.24 -6.11
C CYS A 247 -7.85 0.76 -5.91
N VAL A 248 -6.59 0.48 -5.59
CA VAL A 248 -6.12 -0.87 -5.26
C VAL A 248 -6.06 -0.98 -3.76
N GLU A 249 -6.75 -1.97 -3.21
CA GLU A 249 -6.60 -2.35 -1.80
C GLU A 249 -5.26 -3.09 -1.63
N LEU A 250 -4.39 -2.54 -0.81
CA LEU A 250 -3.07 -3.08 -0.50
C LEU A 250 -3.02 -3.49 0.96
N LYS A 251 -2.28 -4.56 1.26
CA LYS A 251 -2.05 -4.96 2.66
C LYS A 251 -1.10 -3.97 3.35
N PRO A 252 -1.08 -3.96 4.70
CA PRO A 252 -0.07 -3.20 5.43
C PRO A 252 1.33 -3.57 4.93
N TYR A 253 2.16 -2.55 4.69
CA TYR A 253 3.55 -2.67 4.20
C TYR A 253 3.73 -3.13 2.75
N GLU A 254 2.65 -3.34 1.98
CA GLU A 254 2.74 -3.57 0.53
C GLU A 254 2.99 -2.26 -0.24
N LEU A 255 3.78 -2.34 -1.30
CA LEU A 255 4.15 -1.20 -2.14
C LEU A 255 3.20 -1.07 -3.33
N ASN A 256 2.71 0.15 -3.58
CA ASN A 256 1.87 0.43 -4.74
C ASN A 256 2.71 0.56 -6.02
N LEU A 257 2.73 -0.48 -6.85
CA LEU A 257 3.49 -0.51 -8.09
C LEU A 257 2.86 0.30 -9.25
N ARG A 258 1.68 0.90 -9.05
CA ARG A 258 1.16 1.92 -9.99
C ARG A 258 1.80 3.28 -9.77
N LYS A 259 2.29 3.54 -8.56
CA LYS A 259 2.95 4.79 -8.19
C LYS A 259 4.47 4.67 -8.21
N TYR A 260 4.98 3.49 -7.91
CA TYR A 260 6.41 3.22 -7.76
C TYR A 260 6.82 2.09 -8.69
N MET A 261 8.09 2.07 -9.09
CA MET A 261 8.65 1.01 -9.91
C MET A 261 9.95 0.53 -9.28
N ILE A 262 10.19 -0.77 -9.32
CA ILE A 262 11.43 -1.36 -8.82
C ILE A 262 12.57 -0.99 -9.77
N LEU A 263 13.64 -0.42 -9.21
CA LEU A 263 14.85 -0.05 -9.93
C LEU A 263 16.04 -0.78 -9.32
N GLY A 264 16.96 -1.27 -10.16
CA GLY A 264 18.21 -1.86 -9.69
C GLY A 264 18.10 -3.30 -9.15
N GLY A 265 16.90 -3.88 -9.11
CA GLY A 265 16.68 -5.26 -8.71
C GLY A 265 16.10 -5.41 -7.31
N VAL A 266 16.35 -6.54 -6.67
CA VAL A 266 15.73 -6.93 -5.39
C VAL A 266 16.77 -7.46 -4.41
N TYR A 267 16.71 -6.96 -3.18
CA TYR A 267 17.47 -7.47 -2.05
C TYR A 267 16.69 -8.57 -1.32
N HIS A 268 17.34 -9.71 -1.13
CA HIS A 268 16.90 -10.80 -0.26
C HIS A 268 17.83 -10.84 0.94
N ILE A 269 17.28 -10.65 2.14
CA ILE A 269 18.02 -10.68 3.39
C ILE A 269 17.32 -11.67 4.30
N ASP A 270 17.95 -12.83 4.49
CA ASP A 270 17.37 -13.93 5.24
C ASP A 270 18.19 -14.20 6.50
N LEU A 271 17.47 -14.41 7.61
CA LEU A 271 18.02 -14.93 8.85
C LEU A 271 17.71 -16.42 8.93
N LEU A 272 18.75 -17.25 8.88
CA LEU A 272 18.68 -18.69 8.75
C LEU A 272 19.35 -19.37 9.93
N GLN A 273 18.90 -20.56 10.29
CA GLN A 273 19.57 -21.38 11.29
C GLN A 273 20.83 -21.99 10.68
N GLN A 274 21.92 -22.00 11.43
CA GLN A 274 23.13 -22.67 11.01
C GLN A 274 22.94 -24.20 11.04
N PRO A 275 23.19 -24.93 9.92
CA PRO A 275 23.15 -26.39 9.92
C PRO A 275 24.18 -27.00 10.89
N PRO A 276 23.97 -28.24 11.36
CA PRO A 276 24.96 -28.94 12.17
C PRO A 276 26.30 -29.07 11.43
N GLN A 277 27.39 -28.65 12.09
CA GLN A 277 28.73 -28.68 11.51
C GLN A 277 29.41 -30.04 11.74
N PRO A 278 30.30 -30.48 10.83
CA PRO A 278 31.14 -31.65 11.03
C PRO A 278 32.06 -31.48 12.24
N GLN A 279 32.26 -32.55 12.98
CA GLN A 279 33.20 -32.60 14.10
C GLN A 279 34.24 -33.67 13.83
N GLU A 280 35.51 -33.32 13.98
CA GLU A 280 36.61 -34.28 13.95
C GLU A 280 36.77 -34.97 15.30
N LEU A 281 36.76 -36.30 15.28
CA LEU A 281 37.02 -37.14 16.45
C LEU A 281 38.53 -37.37 16.63
N HIS A 282 38.92 -37.90 17.80
CA HIS A 282 40.32 -38.17 18.14
C HIS A 282 41.05 -39.11 17.16
N ASP A 283 40.31 -39.97 16.47
CA ASP A 283 40.82 -40.91 15.47
C ASP A 283 40.88 -40.31 14.05
N LYS A 284 40.63 -39.00 13.90
CA LYS A 284 40.52 -38.28 12.62
C LYS A 284 39.33 -38.71 11.75
N SER A 285 38.35 -39.42 12.31
CA SER A 285 37.07 -39.61 11.65
C SER A 285 36.20 -38.36 11.82
N THR A 286 35.39 -38.04 10.82
CA THR A 286 34.49 -36.89 10.85
C THR A 286 33.05 -37.39 11.06
N ILE A 287 32.38 -36.85 12.07
CA ILE A 287 30.96 -37.11 12.31
C ILE A 287 30.15 -35.85 12.04
N THR A 288 28.98 -35.98 11.41
CA THR A 288 28.04 -34.88 11.20
C THR A 288 26.65 -35.39 11.50
N VAL A 289 25.92 -34.69 12.36
CA VAL A 289 24.50 -34.97 12.62
C VAL A 289 23.69 -34.40 11.46
N LEU A 290 22.83 -35.21 10.85
CA LEU A 290 21.94 -34.78 9.77
C LEU A 290 20.51 -34.70 10.30
N GLU A 291 19.99 -33.48 10.39
CA GLU A 291 18.58 -33.23 10.66
C GLU A 291 17.82 -33.25 9.32
N VAL A 292 16.72 -34.01 9.28
CA VAL A 292 15.88 -34.19 8.09
C VAL A 292 14.60 -33.37 8.27
N PRO A 293 14.18 -32.55 7.28
CA PRO A 293 14.75 -32.41 5.93
C PRO A 293 16.04 -31.57 5.90
N THR A 294 16.97 -31.94 5.02
CA THR A 294 18.25 -31.23 4.80
C THR A 294 18.03 -29.96 3.97
N GLN A 295 17.39 -28.97 4.58
CA GLN A 295 16.99 -27.71 3.96
C GLN A 295 17.34 -26.54 4.88
N LEU A 296 17.36 -25.33 4.33
CA LEU A 296 17.50 -24.12 5.12
C LEU A 296 16.25 -23.92 5.99
N SER A 297 16.44 -23.70 7.28
CA SER A 297 15.38 -23.31 8.20
C SER A 297 15.49 -21.81 8.51
N PRO A 298 14.43 -21.02 8.30
CA PRO A 298 14.42 -19.62 8.71
C PRO A 298 14.36 -19.53 10.24
N VAL A 299 15.00 -18.50 10.80
CA VAL A 299 14.89 -18.17 12.23
C VAL A 299 13.67 -17.28 12.43
N GLU A 300 12.74 -17.70 13.27
CA GLU A 300 11.59 -16.89 13.67
C GLU A 300 12.06 -15.76 14.60
N PHE A 301 12.32 -14.59 14.03
CA PHE A 301 12.64 -13.37 14.76
C PHE A 301 11.65 -12.27 14.40
N HIS A 302 10.91 -11.78 15.39
CA HIS A 302 9.98 -10.67 15.23
C HIS A 302 9.93 -9.84 16.51
N GLU A 303 10.27 -8.56 16.40
CA GLU A 303 10.14 -7.59 17.48
C GLU A 303 9.29 -6.42 17.01
N LYS A 304 8.23 -6.12 17.77
CA LYS A 304 7.29 -5.04 17.43
C LYS A 304 7.75 -3.74 18.08
N TYR A 305 8.27 -2.83 17.27
CA TYR A 305 8.56 -1.48 17.72
C TYR A 305 7.30 -0.59 17.68
N VAL A 306 6.96 0.01 18.81
CA VAL A 306 5.92 1.05 18.88
C VAL A 306 6.61 2.37 19.24
N PRO A 307 6.70 3.33 18.30
CA PRO A 307 7.33 4.61 18.60
C PRO A 307 6.54 5.30 19.71
N PRO A 308 7.23 5.98 20.64
CA PRO A 308 6.55 6.71 21.70
C PRO A 308 5.73 7.86 21.10
N PRO A 309 4.62 8.23 21.77
CA PRO A 309 3.77 9.31 21.30
C PRO A 309 4.56 10.63 21.27
N PRO A 310 4.33 11.48 20.25
CA PRO A 310 4.98 12.79 20.19
C PRO A 310 4.62 13.63 21.42
N PRO A 311 5.53 14.50 21.88
CA PRO A 311 5.27 15.34 23.04
C PRO A 311 4.09 16.28 22.82
N GLU A 312 3.22 16.41 23.83
CA GLU A 312 2.08 17.31 23.78
C GLU A 312 2.56 18.78 23.62
N PRO A 313 1.95 19.56 22.71
CA PRO A 313 2.39 20.93 22.46
C PRO A 313 2.26 21.79 23.72
N GLY A 314 3.38 22.37 24.19
CA GLY A 314 3.39 23.37 25.26
C GLY A 314 3.80 22.85 26.65
N GLN A 315 4.06 21.55 26.81
CA GLN A 315 4.47 20.99 28.10
C GLN A 315 6.01 20.93 28.20
N ARG A 316 6.59 21.67 29.16
CA ARG A 316 8.01 21.52 29.52
C ARG A 316 8.17 20.26 30.37
N ARG A 317 8.68 19.18 29.78
CA ARG A 317 9.08 17.96 30.49
C ARG A 317 10.36 18.22 31.29
N LEU A 318 10.53 17.54 32.41
CA LEU A 318 11.77 17.63 33.18
C LEU A 318 12.91 16.94 32.40
N PRO A 319 14.17 17.41 32.49
CA PRO A 319 15.31 16.77 31.81
C PRO A 319 15.45 15.27 32.14
N GLU A 320 15.20 14.88 33.40
CA GLU A 320 15.26 13.47 33.83
C GLU A 320 14.20 12.58 33.16
N GLU A 321 13.02 13.12 32.86
CA GLU A 321 11.96 12.38 32.16
C GLU A 321 12.32 12.17 30.69
N ILE A 322 12.94 13.18 30.07
CA ILE A 322 13.43 13.12 28.69
C ILE A 322 14.55 12.08 28.58
N GLU A 323 15.50 12.07 29.52
CA GLU A 323 16.58 11.09 29.57
C GLU A 323 16.06 9.66 29.79
N ALA A 324 15.08 9.47 30.67
CA ALA A 324 14.48 8.17 30.90
C ALA A 324 13.71 7.65 29.69
N GLU A 325 13.02 8.53 28.96
CA GLU A 325 12.29 8.20 27.74
C GLU A 325 13.24 7.85 26.60
N LEU A 326 14.30 8.66 26.39
CA LEU A 326 15.35 8.36 25.41
C LEU A 326 16.03 7.03 25.71
N LYS A 327 16.41 6.78 26.96
CA LYS A 327 17.01 5.50 27.37
C LYS A 327 16.08 4.31 27.16
N LYS A 328 14.76 4.52 27.27
CA LYS A 328 13.77 3.49 26.97
C LYS A 328 13.66 3.24 25.45
N GLN A 329 13.71 4.31 24.65
CA GLN A 329 13.74 4.21 23.19
C GLN A 329 14.98 3.50 22.70
N GLU A 330 16.17 3.88 23.19
CA GLU A 330 17.44 3.21 22.84
C GLU A 330 17.36 1.72 23.12
N LYS A 331 16.88 1.31 24.30
CA LYS A 331 16.69 -0.10 24.65
C LYS A 331 15.68 -0.85 23.77
N GLU A 332 14.66 -0.16 23.24
CA GLU A 332 13.71 -0.76 22.31
C GLU A 332 14.34 -0.91 20.93
N LEU A 333 15.13 0.06 20.48
CA LEU A 333 15.87 0.01 19.22
C LEU A 333 16.99 -1.04 19.24
N GLU A 334 17.67 -1.23 20.36
CA GLU A 334 18.68 -2.29 20.56
C GLU A 334 18.12 -3.71 20.38
N LYS A 335 16.80 -3.91 20.53
CA LYS A 335 16.16 -5.19 20.28
C LYS A 335 15.91 -5.44 18.79
N LEU A 336 15.98 -4.42 17.96
CA LEU A 336 15.66 -4.51 16.53
C LEU A 336 16.91 -4.86 15.73
N ALA A 337 16.72 -5.60 14.64
CA ALA A 337 17.74 -5.72 13.61
C ALA A 337 17.73 -4.44 12.76
N LEU A 338 18.89 -3.82 12.59
CA LEU A 338 19.07 -2.66 11.73
C LEU A 338 19.71 -3.11 10.42
N ILE A 339 19.04 -2.82 9.30
CA ILE A 339 19.54 -3.05 7.96
C ILE A 339 19.73 -1.69 7.30
N SER A 340 20.93 -1.45 6.78
CA SER A 340 21.27 -0.25 6.01
C SER A 340 21.69 -0.65 4.61
N ILE A 341 21.11 0.01 3.61
CA ILE A 341 21.37 -0.22 2.19
C ILE A 341 22.03 1.06 1.65
N GLU A 342 23.21 0.93 1.03
CA GLU A 342 24.02 2.04 0.51
C GLU A 342 23.95 2.19 -1.01
#